data_AF-A0A2R4MID8-F1
#
_entry.id   AF-A0A2R4MID8-F1
#
_cell.length_a   1.000
_cell.length_b   1.000
_cell.length_c   1.000
_cell.angle_alpha   90.00
_cell.angle_beta   90.00
_cell.angle_gamma   90.00
#
_symmetry.space_group_name_H-M   'P 1'
#
loop_
_entity.id
_entity.type
_entity.pdbx_description
1 polymer ?
#
loop_
_entity_poly.entity_id
_entity_poly.type
_entity_poly.pdbx_seq_one_letter_code
_entity_poly.pdbx_strand_id
1 'polypeptide(L)'
;MRPDGRDLQQMTDEDSVNWFPHPAPDGRHMLYLAYPGGKKGHPFGKDVELRLMPAEGGKSRTLTTLYGGQGTINVPCWAPDSARFAYVSYSA
;
A
#
# COMPACT_ATOMS: atom_id res chain seq x y z
N MET A 1 -7.11 -9.88 -9.57
CA MET A 1 -8.21 -10.77 -9.13
C MET A 1 -9.09 -11.05 -10.34
N ARG A 2 -9.38 -12.32 -10.65
CA ARG A 2 -10.38 -12.65 -11.67
C ARG A 2 -11.77 -12.31 -11.12
N PRO A 3 -12.71 -11.78 -11.93
CA PRO A 3 -14.06 -11.43 -11.46
C PRO A 3 -14.83 -12.61 -10.84
N ASP A 4 -14.43 -13.84 -11.14
CA ASP A 4 -15.01 -15.08 -10.63
C ASP A 4 -14.42 -15.54 -9.28
N GLY A 5 -13.48 -14.78 -8.71
CA GLY A 5 -12.86 -15.06 -7.41
C GLY A 5 -11.89 -16.26 -7.40
N ARG A 6 -11.57 -16.86 -8.55
CA ARG A 6 -10.62 -17.97 -8.64
C ARG A 6 -9.18 -17.48 -8.72
N ASP A 7 -8.26 -18.42 -8.53
CA ASP A 7 -6.81 -18.25 -8.66
C ASP A 7 -6.25 -17.15 -7.73
N LEU A 8 -6.68 -17.17 -6.47
CA LEU A 8 -6.16 -16.26 -5.44
C LEU A 8 -4.66 -16.53 -5.21
N GLN A 9 -3.89 -15.45 -5.19
CA GLN A 9 -2.44 -15.49 -4.98
C GLN A 9 -2.04 -14.54 -3.86
N GLN A 10 -1.17 -15.01 -2.97
CA GLN A 10 -0.53 -14.14 -1.98
C GLN A 10 0.49 -13.23 -2.67
N MET A 11 0.37 -11.92 -2.44
CA MET A 11 1.21 -10.91 -3.10
C MET A 11 2.42 -10.49 -2.27
N THR A 12 2.29 -10.50 -0.94
CA THR A 12 3.35 -10.09 -0.02
C THR A 12 3.61 -11.19 1.00
N ASP A 13 4.88 -11.44 1.29
CA ASP A 13 5.35 -12.37 2.32
C ASP A 13 6.54 -11.72 3.05
N GLU A 14 6.22 -10.80 3.95
CA GLU A 14 7.18 -9.96 4.66
C GLU A 14 6.71 -9.73 6.10
N ASP A 15 7.65 -9.40 7.00
CA ASP A 15 7.36 -9.19 8.42
C ASP A 15 6.44 -7.98 8.68
N SER A 16 6.33 -7.05 7.72
CA SER A 16 5.47 -5.88 7.82
C SER A 16 3.99 -6.25 7.77
N VAL A 17 3.17 -5.43 8.41
CA VAL A 17 1.72 -5.58 8.34
C VAL A 17 1.19 -4.65 7.25
N ASN A 18 0.77 -5.22 6.13
CA ASN A 18 0.44 -4.46 4.92
C ASN A 18 -1.06 -4.17 4.79
N TRP A 19 -1.40 -2.92 4.49
CA TRP A 19 -2.77 -2.41 4.42
C TRP A 19 -3.00 -1.49 3.23
N PHE A 20 -4.28 -1.29 2.92
CA PHE A 20 -4.78 -0.31 1.93
C PHE A 20 -4.12 -0.46 0.54
N PRO A 21 -4.24 -1.63 -0.12
CA PRO A 21 -3.73 -1.79 -1.47
C PRO A 21 -4.52 -0.92 -2.46
N HIS A 22 -3.80 -0.15 -3.29
CA HIS A 22 -4.34 0.68 -4.36
C HIS A 22 -3.64 0.36 -5.68
N PRO A 23 -4.30 -0.42 -6.57
CA PRO A 23 -3.81 -0.61 -7.93
C PRO A 23 -3.73 0.72 -8.66
N ALA A 24 -2.66 0.94 -9.40
CA ALA A 24 -2.57 2.07 -10.32
C ALA A 24 -3.55 1.88 -11.50
N PRO A 25 -4.13 2.97 -12.05
CA PRO A 25 -5.05 2.88 -13.19
C PRO A 25 -4.48 2.19 -14.43
N ASP A 26 -3.16 2.26 -14.65
CA ASP A 26 -2.46 1.57 -15.74
C ASP A 26 -2.38 0.05 -15.56
N GLY A 27 -2.76 -0.47 -14.39
CA GLY A 27 -2.72 -1.89 -14.05
C GLY A 27 -1.32 -2.45 -13.85
N ARG A 28 -0.26 -1.62 -13.82
CA ARG A 28 1.14 -2.08 -13.76
C ARG A 28 1.67 -2.16 -12.33
N HIS A 29 1.14 -1.34 -11.43
CA HIS A 29 1.68 -1.20 -10.08
C HIS A 29 0.59 -1.30 -9.00
N MET A 30 1.01 -1.70 -7.80
CA MET A 30 0.23 -1.68 -6.58
C MET A 30 0.94 -0.82 -5.53
N LEU A 31 0.29 0.25 -5.07
CA LEU A 31 0.71 1.01 -3.90
C LEU A 31 0.08 0.39 -2.66
N TYR A 32 0.82 0.33 -1.56
CA TYR A 32 0.28 -0.11 -0.27
C TYR A 32 1.00 0.55 0.89
N LEU A 33 0.35 0.53 2.07
CA LEU A 33 0.91 1.01 3.32
C LEU A 33 1.49 -0.17 4.10
N ALA A 34 2.76 -0.08 4.48
CA ALA A 34 3.43 -1.09 5.29
C ALA A 34 3.66 -0.56 6.71
N TYR A 35 3.06 -1.24 7.69
CA TYR A 35 3.35 -1.00 9.11
C TYR A 35 4.55 -1.84 9.54
N PRO A 36 5.30 -1.41 10.58
CA PRO A 36 6.28 -2.26 11.24
C PRO A 36 5.65 -3.59 11.68
N GLY A 37 6.46 -4.64 11.75
CA GLY A 37 5.99 -5.96 12.18
C GLY A 37 5.40 -5.97 13.59
N GLY A 38 4.57 -6.97 13.86
CA GLY A 38 3.96 -7.21 15.16
C GLY A 38 2.84 -6.22 15.56
N LYS A 39 2.41 -5.33 14.66
CA LYS A 39 1.24 -4.48 14.91
C LYS A 39 -0.06 -5.28 14.71
N LYS A 40 -1.06 -5.01 15.56
CA LYS A 40 -2.42 -5.52 15.38
C LYS A 40 -3.28 -4.44 14.73
N GLY A 41 -4.02 -4.81 13.68
CA GLY A 41 -4.82 -3.87 12.91
C GLY A 41 -3.98 -2.84 12.16
N HIS A 42 -4.57 -1.65 11.93
CA HIS A 42 -3.95 -0.52 11.24
C HIS A 42 -4.02 0.74 12.11
N PRO A 43 -3.19 0.85 13.17
CA PRO A 43 -3.29 1.97 14.10
C PRO A 43 -2.94 3.32 13.45
N PHE A 44 -3.51 4.40 13.97
CA PHE A 44 -3.05 5.77 13.70
C PHE A 44 -1.68 6.04 14.38
N GLY A 45 -0.92 7.00 13.84
CA GLY A 45 0.27 7.58 14.48
C GLY A 45 1.40 6.57 14.65
N LYS A 46 1.91 6.04 13.53
CA LYS A 46 3.05 5.14 13.46
C LYS A 46 4.00 5.59 12.36
N ASP A 47 5.27 5.26 12.53
CA ASP A 47 6.24 5.29 11.44
C ASP A 47 5.89 4.15 10.48
N VAL A 48 5.41 4.53 9.30
CA VAL A 48 4.92 3.62 8.25
C VAL A 48 5.65 3.91 6.95
N GLU A 49 5.56 2.96 6.03
CA GLU A 49 6.15 3.08 4.70
C GLU A 49 5.07 3.03 3.63
N LEU A 50 5.21 3.87 2.61
CA LEU A 50 4.51 3.69 1.35
C LEU A 50 5.39 2.87 0.42
N ARG A 51 4.89 1.69 0.02
CA ARG A 51 5.61 0.75 -0.83
C ARG A 51 4.89 0.53 -2.15
N LEU A 52 5.67 0.32 -3.20
CA LEU A 52 5.20 0.03 -4.55
C LEU A 52 5.72 -1.31 -5.00
N MET A 53 4.86 -2.12 -5.64
CA MET A 53 5.25 -3.39 -6.25
C MET A 53 4.57 -3.59 -7.61
N PRO A 54 5.05 -4.51 -8.46
CA PRO A 54 4.34 -4.88 -9.68
C PRO A 54 2.95 -5.46 -9.37
N ALA A 55 1.95 -5.15 -10.20
CA ALA A 55 0.58 -5.62 -10.00
C ALA A 55 0.40 -7.13 -10.16
N GLU A 56 1.33 -7.77 -10.88
CA GLU A 56 1.41 -9.23 -11.08
C GLU A 56 2.14 -9.96 -9.94
N GLY A 57 2.62 -9.22 -8.94
CA GLY A 57 3.43 -9.76 -7.85
C GLY A 57 4.93 -9.54 -8.05
N GLY A 58 5.69 -9.79 -6.99
CA GLY A 58 7.14 -9.66 -6.98
C GLY A 58 7.64 -8.63 -5.98
N LYS A 59 8.90 -8.23 -6.14
CA LYS A 59 9.61 -7.44 -5.14
C LYS A 59 9.02 -6.03 -5.01
N SER A 60 8.70 -5.65 -3.78
CA SER A 60 8.31 -4.29 -3.42
C SER A 60 9.52 -3.37 -3.23
N ARG A 61 9.31 -2.07 -3.38
CA ARG A 61 10.26 -1.02 -3.01
C ARG A 61 9.59 0.06 -2.17
N THR A 62 10.30 0.56 -1.18
CA THR A 62 9.87 1.72 -0.40
C THR A 62 9.99 2.99 -1.23
N LEU A 63 8.90 3.76 -1.30
CA LEU A 63 8.87 5.09 -1.92
C LEU A 63 9.23 6.18 -0.91
N THR A 64 8.65 6.09 0.29
CA THR A 64 8.92 7.01 1.39
C THR A 64 8.52 6.40 2.73
N THR A 65 9.20 6.83 3.79
CA THR A 65 8.82 6.59 5.19
C THR A 65 8.19 7.87 5.74
N LEU A 66 7.13 7.75 6.54
CA LEU A 66 6.43 8.89 7.11
C LEU A 66 5.76 8.55 8.45
N TYR A 67 5.49 9.57 9.26
CA TYR A 67 4.61 9.43 10.41
C TYR A 67 3.14 9.50 9.94
N GLY A 68 2.40 8.41 10.12
CA GLY A 68 1.11 8.18 9.47
C GLY A 68 0.35 7.00 10.05
N GLY A 69 -0.40 6.28 9.21
CA GLY A 69 -1.17 5.09 9.58
C GLY A 69 -2.59 5.13 9.02
N GLN A 70 -3.58 4.79 9.86
CA GLN A 70 -4.98 4.93 9.48
C GLN A 70 -5.33 6.39 9.19
N GLY A 71 -5.60 6.67 7.92
CA GLY A 71 -5.87 7.98 7.34
C GLY A 71 -4.84 8.40 6.28
N THR A 72 -3.73 7.68 6.11
CA THR A 72 -2.67 8.03 5.15
C THR A 72 -3.11 7.83 3.69
N ILE A 73 -3.66 6.67 3.35
CA ILE A 73 -4.16 6.31 1.99
C ILE A 73 -5.44 5.45 2.05
N ASN A 74 -6.39 5.79 2.93
CA ASN A 74 -7.58 4.96 3.15
C ASN A 74 -8.59 4.97 1.99
N VAL A 75 -8.44 5.89 1.05
CA VAL A 75 -9.31 6.06 -0.12
C VAL A 75 -8.46 6.06 -1.40
N PRO A 76 -9.05 5.77 -2.57
CA PRO A 76 -8.33 5.83 -3.85
C PRO A 76 -7.57 7.15 -3.99
N CYS A 77 -6.29 7.06 -4.34
CA CYS A 77 -5.37 8.19 -4.27
C CYS A 77 -4.55 8.44 -5.54
N TRP A 78 -4.67 7.57 -6.55
CA TRP A 78 -3.94 7.70 -7.81
C TRP A 78 -4.54 8.78 -8.70
N ALA A 79 -3.65 9.53 -9.38
CA ALA A 79 -4.01 10.33 -10.53
C ALA A 79 -4.41 9.40 -11.70
N PRO A 80 -5.35 9.81 -12.59
CA PRO A 80 -5.80 8.97 -13.70
C PRO A 80 -4.68 8.54 -14.66
N ASP A 81 -3.62 9.34 -14.76
CA ASP A 81 -2.44 9.07 -15.59
C ASP A 81 -1.45 8.08 -14.95
N SER A 82 -1.72 7.59 -13.74
CA SER A 82 -0.86 6.70 -12.94
C SER A 82 0.52 7.27 -12.60
N ALA A 83 0.79 8.55 -12.88
CA ALA A 83 2.10 9.14 -12.68
C ALA A 83 2.33 9.58 -11.22
N ARG A 84 1.26 9.84 -10.48
CA ARG A 84 1.28 10.41 -9.13
C ARG A 84 0.16 9.85 -8.27
N PHE A 85 0.33 9.93 -6.96
CA PHE A 85 -0.71 9.66 -5.98
C PHE A 85 -0.63 10.66 -4.82
N ALA A 86 -1.74 10.86 -4.13
CA ALA A 86 -1.81 11.66 -2.92
C ALA A 86 -1.67 10.80 -1.66
N TYR A 87 -1.09 11.35 -0.60
CA TYR A 87 -1.05 10.70 0.72
C TYR A 87 -1.05 11.76 1.83
N VAL A 88 -1.41 11.33 3.04
CA VAL A 88 -1.36 12.18 4.24
C VAL A 88 -0.28 11.68 5.19
N SER A 89 0.58 12.60 5.63
CA SER A 89 1.47 12.42 6.78
C SER A 89 1.01 13.34 7.91
N TYR A 90 1.16 12.87 9.15
CA TYR A 90 0.81 13.64 10.34
C TYR A 90 2.01 14.42 10.85
N SER A 91 1.76 15.61 11.37
CA SER A 91 2.70 16.30 12.23
C SER A 91 2.59 15.75 13.67
N ALA A 92 3.72 15.68 14.36
CA ALA A 92 3.74 15.50 15.80
C ALA A 92 3.23 16.76 16.51
#